data_AF-A0A4Q5VBM8-F1
#
_entry.id   AF-A0A4Q5VBM8-F1
#
_cell.length_a   1.000
_cell.length_b   1.000
_cell.length_c   1.000
_cell.angle_alpha   90.00
_cell.angle_beta   90.00
_cell.angle_gamma   90.00
#
_symmetry.space_group_name_H-M   'P 1'
#
loop_
_entity.id
_entity.type
_entity.pdbx_description
1 polymer ?
#
loop_
_entity_poly.entity_id
_entity_poly.type
_entity_poly.pdbx_seq_one_letter_code
_entity_poly.pdbx_strand_id
1 'polypeptide(L)'
;MRYKLSHYLATFLFFVCLNASALAQTTLIKFQHTPFPYQESTNSEKPFFDVTEQGRRGHKSSRAGIYWEDETYSDNRVLISIPSQFRPTKSALIIVYLHGNMATLERDVRDRQQIPSQLSESGLNAILVAPQFALDALDSSPGHFADPNYFKKFLNEVAVRVGQSKKNRAYAASLKQAKVIVVAYSGGYQAAAAILENGGANNRIAGVILLDALYGREQTFANLFTTNPGSFLLSSFTEAARTPNENLKAILQTNSKNYTEALPEKIVPGNISFISLGPDVDHYTLLEGSWIDKPLTDILRRIELRKKISF
;
A
#
# COMPACT_ATOMS: atom_id res chain seq x y z
N MET A 1 33.73 -69.93 9.00
CA MET A 1 32.97 -68.85 9.67
C MET A 1 33.82 -67.58 9.69
N ARG A 2 33.53 -66.62 8.79
CA ARG A 2 34.07 -65.25 8.84
C ARG A 2 32.92 -64.31 8.46
N TYR A 3 32.32 -63.66 9.45
CA TYR A 3 31.33 -62.61 9.24
C TYR A 3 32.06 -61.29 8.97
N LYS A 4 31.83 -60.71 7.79
CA LYS A 4 32.17 -59.31 7.48
C LYS A 4 30.96 -58.45 7.84
N LEU A 5 31.13 -57.53 8.79
CA LEU A 5 30.16 -56.49 9.11
C LEU A 5 30.43 -55.29 8.17
N SER A 6 29.57 -55.07 7.18
CA SER A 6 29.58 -53.83 6.40
C SER A 6 28.68 -52.79 7.07
N HIS A 7 29.29 -51.70 7.55
CA HIS A 7 28.57 -50.52 8.02
C HIS A 7 27.94 -49.80 6.81
N TYR A 8 26.61 -49.69 6.77
CA TYR A 8 25.91 -48.72 5.93
C TYR A 8 25.76 -47.42 6.71
N LEU A 9 26.54 -46.40 6.32
CA LEU A 9 26.33 -45.03 6.76
C LEU A 9 25.27 -44.42 5.82
N ALA A 10 24.03 -44.28 6.30
CA ALA A 10 22.99 -43.56 5.58
C ALA A 10 23.22 -42.05 5.73
N THR A 11 23.84 -41.44 4.71
CA THR A 11 24.00 -39.99 4.64
C THR A 11 22.65 -39.36 4.31
N PHE A 12 21.99 -38.80 5.33
CA PHE A 12 20.80 -37.97 5.16
C PHE A 12 21.23 -36.65 4.50
N LEU A 13 21.10 -36.54 3.18
CA LEU A 13 21.21 -35.25 2.50
C LEU A 13 19.97 -34.42 2.86
N PHE A 14 20.11 -33.54 3.84
CA PHE A 14 19.20 -32.42 4.01
C PHE A 14 19.41 -31.48 2.81
N PHE A 15 18.51 -31.56 1.83
CA PHE A 15 18.38 -30.51 0.83
C PHE A 15 17.89 -29.24 1.54
N VAL A 16 18.83 -28.42 2.01
CA VAL A 16 18.54 -27.01 2.23
C VAL A 16 18.36 -26.41 0.84
N CYS A 17 17.13 -26.35 0.37
CA CYS A 17 16.78 -25.40 -0.68
C CYS A 17 17.05 -24.01 -0.10
N LEU A 18 18.27 -23.49 -0.32
CA LEU A 18 18.45 -22.05 -0.39
C LEU A 18 17.53 -21.59 -1.53
N ASN A 19 16.31 -21.19 -1.18
CA ASN A 19 15.53 -20.33 -2.04
C ASN A 19 16.38 -19.08 -2.20
N ALA A 20 17.15 -19.00 -3.29
CA ALA A 20 17.60 -17.74 -3.82
C ALA A 20 16.32 -16.94 -4.07
N SER A 21 15.91 -16.12 -3.09
CA SER A 21 14.79 -15.20 -3.25
C SER A 21 15.04 -14.47 -4.55
N ALA A 22 14.20 -14.74 -5.53
CA ALA A 22 14.38 -14.25 -6.88
C ALA A 22 14.17 -12.73 -6.83
N LEU A 23 15.27 -12.00 -6.68
CA LEU A 23 15.31 -10.59 -6.27
C LEU A 23 14.35 -9.75 -7.12
N ALA A 24 13.47 -9.00 -6.45
CA ALA A 24 12.64 -8.02 -7.13
C ALA A 24 13.50 -6.86 -7.61
N GLN A 25 13.24 -6.39 -8.83
CA GLN A 25 13.86 -5.16 -9.31
C GLN A 25 13.14 -3.99 -8.63
N THR A 26 13.80 -3.39 -7.64
CA THR A 26 13.30 -2.20 -6.93
C THR A 26 14.09 -0.97 -7.37
N THR A 27 13.38 0.07 -7.80
CA THR A 27 13.97 1.32 -8.30
C THR A 27 13.20 2.52 -7.80
N LEU A 28 13.89 3.63 -7.54
CA LEU A 28 13.26 4.93 -7.32
C LEU A 28 13.32 5.72 -8.63
N ILE A 29 12.16 6.20 -9.08
CA ILE A 29 12.02 6.91 -10.35
C ILE A 29 11.24 8.20 -10.10
N LYS A 30 11.74 9.34 -10.61
CA LYS A 30 11.00 10.61 -10.56
C LYS A 30 9.79 10.58 -11.48
N PHE A 31 8.61 10.91 -10.96
CA PHE A 31 7.37 10.98 -11.73
C PHE A 31 6.97 12.44 -11.98
N GLN A 32 6.16 12.67 -13.02
CA GLN A 32 5.54 13.96 -13.26
C GLN A 32 4.29 14.12 -12.39
N HIS A 33 3.49 13.07 -12.28
CA HIS A 33 2.31 13.04 -11.43
C HIS A 33 2.69 12.34 -10.13
N THR A 34 2.78 13.09 -9.04
CA THR A 34 3.05 12.61 -7.67
C THR A 34 2.26 13.46 -6.67
N PRO A 35 2.11 13.01 -5.40
CA PRO A 35 1.54 13.83 -4.34
C PRO A 35 2.27 15.18 -4.19
N PHE A 36 3.60 15.14 -4.22
CA PHE A 36 4.49 16.29 -4.13
C PHE A 36 5.57 16.24 -5.24
N PRO A 37 6.09 17.39 -5.72
CA PRO A 37 5.77 18.74 -5.29
C PRO A 37 4.36 19.17 -5.65
N TYR A 38 3.73 19.85 -4.70
CA TYR A 38 2.36 20.30 -4.81
C TYR A 38 2.33 21.73 -5.31
N GLN A 39 1.70 21.94 -6.46
CA GLN A 39 1.43 23.28 -6.97
C GLN A 39 -0.02 23.64 -6.70
N GLU A 40 -0.22 24.59 -5.80
CA GLU A 40 -1.55 25.09 -5.49
C GLU A 40 -2.18 25.85 -6.65
N SER A 41 -3.51 25.77 -6.71
CA SER A 41 -4.31 26.72 -7.49
C SER A 41 -4.12 28.12 -6.92
N THR A 42 -3.90 29.11 -7.80
CA THR A 42 -3.71 30.52 -7.43
C THR A 42 -4.91 31.16 -6.70
N ASN A 43 -6.06 30.47 -6.66
CA ASN A 43 -7.33 30.99 -6.13
C ASN A 43 -7.79 30.30 -4.84
N SER A 44 -6.89 29.59 -4.12
CA SER A 44 -7.29 28.96 -2.85
C SER A 44 -7.49 30.00 -1.74
N GLU A 45 -8.65 30.00 -1.09
CA GLU A 45 -8.94 30.87 0.07
C GLU A 45 -8.01 30.57 1.26
N LYS A 46 -7.52 29.34 1.36
CA LYS A 46 -6.52 28.92 2.35
C LYS A 46 -5.42 28.16 1.63
N PRO A 47 -4.25 28.78 1.40
CA PRO A 47 -3.16 28.09 0.76
C PRO A 47 -2.64 26.96 1.65
N PHE A 48 -2.14 25.89 1.03
CA PHE A 48 -1.43 24.81 1.73
C PHE A 48 -0.09 25.33 2.27
N PHE A 49 0.69 26.03 1.46
CA PHE A 49 1.87 26.79 1.88
C PHE A 49 1.44 28.15 2.46
N ASP A 50 1.09 28.14 3.74
CA ASP A 50 0.55 29.27 4.49
C ASP A 50 1.63 30.14 5.17
N VAL A 51 2.91 29.78 5.03
CA VAL A 51 4.05 30.52 5.56
C VAL A 51 4.96 30.97 4.43
N THR A 52 5.41 32.22 4.47
CA THR A 52 6.47 32.73 3.60
C THR A 52 7.50 33.49 4.43
N GLU A 53 8.74 33.00 4.47
CA GLU A 53 9.84 33.62 5.20
C GLU A 53 11.10 33.60 4.35
N GLN A 54 11.77 34.77 4.22
CA GLN A 54 13.02 34.91 3.46
C GLN A 54 12.97 34.35 2.02
N GLY A 55 11.80 34.43 1.38
CA GLY A 55 11.59 33.90 0.02
C GLY A 55 11.33 32.39 -0.06
N ARG A 56 11.30 31.68 1.07
CA ARG A 56 10.89 30.27 1.17
C ARG A 56 9.40 30.17 1.49
N ARG A 57 8.77 29.14 0.94
CA ARG A 57 7.38 28.78 1.22
C ARG A 57 7.35 27.58 2.15
N GLY A 58 6.43 27.59 3.12
CA GLY A 58 6.28 26.52 4.09
C GLY A 58 4.83 26.30 4.48
N HIS A 59 4.58 25.14 5.08
CA HIS A 59 3.29 24.74 5.64
C HIS A 59 3.40 24.66 7.16
N LYS A 60 2.51 25.32 7.88
CA LYS A 60 2.41 25.23 9.33
C LYS A 60 1.66 23.97 9.74
N SER A 61 2.39 23.00 10.29
CA SER A 61 1.79 21.78 10.82
C SER A 61 1.18 22.03 12.19
N SER A 62 -0.02 21.48 12.44
CA SER A 62 -0.63 21.47 13.79
C SER A 62 0.06 20.48 14.75
N ARG A 63 0.84 19.53 14.21
CA ARG A 63 1.51 18.48 14.97
C ARG A 63 3.01 18.74 15.15
N ALA A 64 3.53 19.77 14.50
CA ALA A 64 4.96 20.11 14.48
C ALA A 64 5.14 21.63 14.30
N GLY A 65 6.27 22.04 13.72
CA GLY A 65 6.55 23.43 13.35
C GLY A 65 6.19 23.72 11.89
N ILE A 66 7.03 24.52 11.24
CA ILE A 66 6.94 24.82 9.82
C ILE A 66 7.71 23.74 9.05
N TYR A 67 7.07 23.14 8.06
CA TYR A 67 7.72 22.30 7.06
C TYR A 67 7.92 23.11 5.77
N TRP A 68 9.13 23.11 5.24
CA TRP A 68 9.48 23.92 4.08
C TRP A 68 9.24 23.17 2.77
N GLU A 69 8.73 23.87 1.74
CA GLU A 69 8.43 23.31 0.42
C GLU A 69 9.61 22.55 -0.19
N ASP A 70 10.79 23.16 -0.14
CA ASP A 70 12.02 22.66 -0.74
C ASP A 70 12.60 21.43 -0.02
N GLU A 71 12.33 21.28 1.27
CA GLU A 71 12.84 20.19 2.11
C GLU A 71 11.85 19.02 2.22
N THR A 72 10.58 19.34 2.50
CA THR A 72 9.57 18.35 2.89
C THR A 72 8.67 17.95 1.73
N TYR A 73 8.41 18.87 0.80
CA TYR A 73 7.39 18.72 -0.23
C TYR A 73 7.98 18.79 -1.65
N SER A 74 9.24 18.45 -1.84
CA SER A 74 9.93 18.53 -3.14
C SER A 74 10.19 17.17 -3.81
N ASP A 75 10.02 16.07 -3.07
CA ASP A 75 10.37 14.73 -3.54
C ASP A 75 9.27 14.10 -4.39
N ASN A 76 9.49 14.07 -5.72
CA ASN A 76 8.61 13.42 -6.70
C ASN A 76 9.03 12.00 -7.07
N ARG A 77 9.83 11.34 -6.24
CA ARG A 77 10.24 9.95 -6.48
C ARG A 77 9.12 9.00 -6.11
N VAL A 78 9.08 7.91 -6.86
CA VAL A 78 8.19 6.78 -6.66
C VAL A 78 9.05 5.53 -6.62
N LEU A 79 8.91 4.74 -5.56
CA LEU A 79 9.47 3.41 -5.48
C LEU A 79 8.61 2.47 -6.32
N ILE A 80 9.23 1.83 -7.30
CA ILE A 80 8.63 0.78 -8.11
C ILE A 80 9.38 -0.50 -7.81
N SER A 81 8.66 -1.53 -7.36
CA SER A 81 9.21 -2.88 -7.24
C SER A 81 8.44 -3.86 -8.11
N ILE A 82 9.17 -4.61 -8.93
CA ILE A 82 8.63 -5.61 -9.84
C ILE A 82 9.24 -6.96 -9.42
N PRO A 83 8.44 -7.84 -8.78
CA PRO A 83 8.88 -9.19 -8.47
C PRO A 83 9.35 -9.91 -9.73
N SER A 84 10.42 -10.69 -9.62
CA SER A 84 11.00 -11.43 -10.75
C SER A 84 10.00 -12.43 -11.37
N GLN A 85 9.09 -12.95 -10.56
CA GLN A 85 8.00 -13.84 -10.97
C GLN A 85 6.79 -13.13 -11.58
N PHE A 86 6.78 -11.80 -11.68
CA PHE A 86 5.67 -11.04 -12.23
C PHE A 86 5.42 -11.38 -13.70
N ARG A 87 4.16 -11.67 -14.03
CA ARG A 87 3.72 -12.08 -15.37
C ARG A 87 2.74 -11.05 -15.92
N PRO A 88 3.16 -10.17 -16.85
CA PRO A 88 2.31 -9.09 -17.39
C PRO A 88 1.11 -9.63 -18.18
N THR A 89 1.19 -10.84 -18.74
CA THR A 89 0.11 -11.44 -19.56
C THR A 89 -0.97 -12.15 -18.73
N LYS A 90 -0.78 -12.27 -17.41
CA LYS A 90 -1.81 -12.78 -16.49
C LYS A 90 -2.56 -11.61 -15.85
N SER A 91 -3.60 -11.90 -15.07
CA SER A 91 -4.30 -10.90 -14.25
C SER A 91 -3.31 -10.22 -13.29
N ALA A 92 -2.74 -9.11 -13.72
CA ALA A 92 -1.80 -8.31 -12.96
C ALA A 92 -2.55 -7.38 -12.00
N LEU A 93 -1.93 -7.15 -10.85
CA LEU A 93 -2.38 -6.16 -9.87
C LEU A 93 -1.34 -5.07 -9.70
N ILE A 94 -1.79 -3.92 -9.20
CA ILE A 94 -0.92 -2.86 -8.70
C ILE A 94 -1.20 -2.73 -7.21
N ILE A 95 -0.18 -2.92 -6.39
CA ILE A 95 -0.21 -2.55 -4.98
C ILE A 95 0.28 -1.12 -4.89
N VAL A 96 -0.59 -0.21 -4.50
CA VAL A 96 -0.21 1.17 -4.17
C VAL A 96 -0.04 1.25 -2.66
N TYR A 97 1.19 1.38 -2.20
CA TYR A 97 1.54 1.47 -0.78
C TYR A 97 1.73 2.93 -0.38
N LEU A 98 0.92 3.38 0.57
CA LEU A 98 0.88 4.74 1.10
C LEU A 98 1.50 4.71 2.50
N HIS A 99 2.72 5.22 2.60
CA HIS A 99 3.50 5.18 3.83
C HIS A 99 2.96 6.12 4.91
N GLY A 100 3.38 5.88 6.15
CA GLY A 100 3.07 6.73 7.30
C GLY A 100 3.90 8.00 7.35
N ASN A 101 3.70 8.79 8.39
CA ASN A 101 4.49 9.99 8.65
C ASN A 101 5.94 9.64 9.03
N MET A 102 6.85 10.60 8.97
CA MET A 102 8.27 10.43 9.35
C MET A 102 8.92 9.27 8.59
N ALA A 103 8.66 9.21 7.29
CA ALA A 103 9.12 8.13 6.44
C ALA A 103 9.76 8.62 5.15
N THR A 104 10.76 7.87 4.71
CA THR A 104 11.32 7.95 3.35
C THR A 104 11.12 6.63 2.63
N LEU A 105 11.05 6.67 1.30
CA LEU A 105 10.93 5.46 0.47
C LEU A 105 12.09 4.48 0.70
N GLU A 106 13.31 4.97 0.85
CA GLU A 106 14.48 4.11 1.08
C GLU A 106 14.53 3.55 2.50
N ARG A 107 14.57 4.43 3.51
CA ARG A 107 14.77 4.02 4.90
C ARG A 107 13.63 3.14 5.38
N ASP A 108 12.39 3.58 5.16
CA ASP A 108 11.24 2.96 5.80
C ASP A 108 10.59 1.92 4.89
N VAL A 109 10.20 2.32 3.67
CA VAL A 109 9.44 1.41 2.79
C VAL A 109 10.32 0.26 2.28
N ARG A 110 11.54 0.55 1.81
CA ARG A 110 12.46 -0.45 1.24
C ARG A 110 13.24 -1.22 2.31
N ASP A 111 13.92 -0.53 3.21
CA ASP A 111 14.95 -1.14 4.06
C ASP A 111 14.39 -1.68 5.39
N ARG A 112 13.64 -0.86 6.11
CA ARG A 112 13.12 -1.21 7.44
C ARG A 112 11.88 -2.10 7.39
N GLN A 113 10.83 -1.65 6.69
CA GLN A 113 9.57 -2.39 6.58
C GLN A 113 9.62 -3.48 5.50
N GLN A 114 10.59 -3.41 4.59
CA GLN A 114 10.82 -4.38 3.53
C GLN A 114 9.58 -4.66 2.66
N ILE A 115 8.76 -3.65 2.38
CA ILE A 115 7.52 -3.80 1.59
C ILE A 115 7.75 -4.49 0.23
N PRO A 116 8.83 -4.19 -0.52
CA PRO A 116 9.16 -4.92 -1.74
C PRO A 116 9.38 -6.44 -1.55
N SER A 117 10.06 -6.85 -0.47
CA SER A 117 10.28 -8.27 -0.19
C SER A 117 8.98 -8.92 0.25
N GLN A 118 8.17 -8.24 1.07
CA GLN A 118 6.88 -8.78 1.52
C GLN A 118 5.93 -9.07 0.34
N LEU A 119 5.86 -8.16 -0.64
CA LEU A 119 5.13 -8.44 -1.88
C LEU A 119 5.72 -9.64 -2.62
N SER A 120 7.04 -9.69 -2.78
CA SER A 120 7.71 -10.76 -3.54
C SER A 120 7.50 -12.13 -2.92
N GLU A 121 7.54 -12.22 -1.59
CA GLU A 121 7.33 -13.45 -0.83
C GLU A 121 5.86 -13.90 -0.82
N SER A 122 4.91 -12.98 -1.00
CA SER A 122 3.49 -13.31 -1.05
C SER A 122 3.11 -14.18 -2.27
N GLY A 123 3.92 -14.16 -3.33
CA GLY A 123 3.64 -14.82 -4.60
C GLY A 123 2.51 -14.17 -5.43
N LEU A 124 1.93 -13.07 -4.95
CA LEU A 124 0.88 -12.34 -5.66
C LEU A 124 1.43 -11.78 -6.98
N ASN A 125 0.69 -11.96 -8.08
CA ASN A 125 1.08 -11.44 -9.40
C ASN A 125 0.82 -9.92 -9.49
N ALA A 126 1.60 -9.13 -8.77
CA ALA A 126 1.47 -7.68 -8.69
C ALA A 126 2.81 -6.97 -8.81
N ILE A 127 2.75 -5.67 -9.12
CA ILE A 127 3.86 -4.74 -8.88
C ILE A 127 3.56 -3.90 -7.64
N LEU A 128 4.60 -3.41 -6.97
CA LEU A 128 4.49 -2.41 -5.91
C LEU A 128 4.81 -1.03 -6.46
N VAL A 129 4.02 -0.06 -6.02
CA VAL A 129 4.19 1.37 -6.29
C VAL A 129 4.03 2.11 -4.98
N ALA A 130 5.04 2.86 -4.54
CA ALA A 130 4.96 3.72 -3.37
C ALA A 130 5.45 5.14 -3.74
N PRO A 131 4.55 6.13 -3.86
CA PRO A 131 4.96 7.52 -4.01
C PRO A 131 5.48 8.06 -2.67
N GLN A 132 6.44 8.99 -2.75
CA GLN A 132 6.85 9.77 -1.59
C GLN A 132 5.74 10.81 -1.27
N PHE A 133 5.32 10.84 -0.01
CA PHE A 133 4.53 11.93 0.59
C PHE A 133 5.48 12.95 1.24
N ALA A 134 5.01 13.72 2.21
CA ALA A 134 5.85 14.64 2.98
C ALA A 134 7.11 13.90 3.49
N LEU A 135 8.28 14.33 3.02
CA LEU A 135 9.56 13.66 3.25
C LEU A 135 9.93 13.78 4.73
N ASP A 136 9.99 12.63 5.41
CA ASP A 136 10.41 12.53 6.81
C ASP A 136 9.71 13.51 7.77
N ALA A 137 8.42 13.78 7.53
CA ALA A 137 7.66 14.77 8.27
C ALA A 137 6.45 14.18 8.99
N LEU A 138 6.07 14.79 10.12
CA LEU A 138 4.83 14.49 10.84
C LEU A 138 3.60 15.09 10.14
N ASP A 139 3.43 14.78 8.87
CA ASP A 139 2.42 15.34 7.99
C ASP A 139 1.78 14.24 7.14
N SER A 140 0.46 14.19 7.15
CA SER A 140 -0.35 13.18 6.45
C SER A 140 -1.04 13.74 5.20
N SER A 141 -0.62 14.91 4.72
CA SER A 141 -1.27 15.58 3.61
C SER A 141 -1.19 14.76 2.32
N PRO A 142 -2.31 14.60 1.59
CA PRO A 142 -2.36 13.78 0.38
C PRO A 142 -1.70 14.46 -0.84
N GLY A 143 -1.35 15.74 -0.74
CA GLY A 143 -0.87 16.55 -1.87
C GLY A 143 -1.84 16.51 -3.04
N HIS A 144 -1.31 16.40 -4.26
CA HIS A 144 -2.12 16.32 -5.48
C HIS A 144 -3.08 15.13 -5.53
N PHE A 145 -2.98 14.11 -4.68
CA PHE A 145 -3.97 13.03 -4.65
C PHE A 145 -5.35 13.48 -4.14
N ALA A 146 -5.44 14.65 -3.49
CA ALA A 146 -6.72 15.30 -3.23
C ALA A 146 -7.35 15.92 -4.47
N ASP A 147 -6.59 16.17 -5.54
CA ASP A 147 -7.12 16.81 -6.74
C ASP A 147 -7.96 15.84 -7.58
N PRO A 148 -9.08 16.32 -8.18
CA PRO A 148 -9.91 15.51 -9.03
C PRO A 148 -9.14 14.79 -10.15
N ASN A 149 -9.31 13.47 -10.21
CA ASN A 149 -8.73 12.54 -11.20
C ASN A 149 -7.20 12.46 -11.20
N TYR A 150 -6.49 13.01 -10.22
CA TYR A 150 -5.02 13.06 -10.26
C TYR A 150 -4.40 11.67 -10.08
N PHE A 151 -4.95 10.85 -9.18
CA PHE A 151 -4.48 9.48 -8.98
C PHE A 151 -4.62 8.61 -10.25
N LYS A 152 -5.64 8.84 -11.07
CA LYS A 152 -5.75 8.21 -12.40
C LYS A 152 -4.57 8.57 -13.30
N LYS A 153 -4.10 9.83 -13.29
CA LYS A 153 -2.90 10.26 -14.03
C LYS A 153 -1.65 9.55 -13.50
N PHE A 154 -1.50 9.46 -12.18
CA PHE A 154 -0.44 8.70 -11.53
C PHE A 154 -0.39 7.24 -12.00
N LEU A 155 -1.52 6.51 -11.97
CA LEU A 155 -1.60 5.12 -12.44
C LEU A 155 -1.28 4.96 -13.93
N ASN A 156 -1.67 5.93 -14.76
CA ASN A 156 -1.32 5.92 -16.18
C ASN A 156 0.19 6.07 -16.37
N GLU A 157 0.83 6.96 -15.60
CA GLU A 157 2.27 7.14 -15.61
C GLU A 157 3.01 5.89 -15.13
N VAL A 158 2.55 5.22 -14.06
CA VAL A 158 3.08 3.92 -13.61
C VAL A 158 3.16 2.94 -14.78
N ALA A 159 2.06 2.76 -15.51
CA ALA A 159 2.02 1.82 -16.62
C ALA A 159 3.01 2.18 -17.74
N VAL A 160 3.16 3.47 -18.06
CA VAL A 160 4.11 3.97 -19.06
C VAL A 160 5.56 3.75 -18.60
N ARG A 161 5.92 4.17 -17.38
CA ARG A 161 7.28 4.06 -16.85
C ARG A 161 7.73 2.61 -16.72
N VAL A 162 6.85 1.73 -16.24
CA VAL A 162 7.16 0.29 -16.14
C VAL A 162 7.33 -0.34 -17.52
N GLY A 163 6.44 -0.02 -18.47
CA GLY A 163 6.56 -0.53 -19.85
C GLY A 163 7.86 -0.09 -20.55
N GLN A 164 8.29 1.16 -20.33
CA GLN A 164 9.55 1.69 -20.82
C GLN A 164 10.75 0.99 -20.18
N SER A 165 10.77 0.89 -18.84
CA SER A 165 11.85 0.22 -18.09
C SER A 165 12.04 -1.25 -18.51
N LYS A 166 10.94 -1.97 -18.74
CA LYS A 166 10.97 -3.36 -19.21
C LYS A 166 11.14 -3.52 -20.72
N LYS A 167 11.15 -2.42 -21.49
CA LYS A 167 11.18 -2.42 -22.96
C LYS A 167 10.14 -3.38 -23.58
N ASN A 168 8.97 -3.49 -22.95
CA ASN A 168 7.95 -4.46 -23.32
C ASN A 168 6.55 -3.85 -23.18
N ARG A 169 5.85 -3.73 -24.31
CA ARG A 169 4.51 -3.11 -24.40
C ARG A 169 3.43 -3.89 -23.63
N ALA A 170 3.61 -5.19 -23.42
CA ALA A 170 2.68 -6.00 -22.66
C ALA A 170 2.56 -5.54 -21.19
N TYR A 171 3.66 -5.04 -20.60
CA TYR A 171 3.64 -4.48 -19.25
C TYR A 171 2.74 -3.24 -19.18
N ALA A 172 2.95 -2.28 -20.09
CA ALA A 172 2.14 -1.06 -20.11
C ALA A 172 0.65 -1.37 -20.38
N ALA A 173 0.36 -2.25 -21.34
CA ALA A 173 -1.02 -2.62 -21.66
C ALA A 173 -1.72 -3.28 -20.46
N SER A 174 -1.05 -4.23 -19.80
CA SER A 174 -1.56 -4.93 -18.63
C SER A 174 -1.81 -3.97 -17.46
N LEU A 175 -0.82 -3.13 -17.13
CA LEU A 175 -0.91 -2.21 -15.99
C LEU A 175 -1.90 -1.06 -16.21
N LYS A 176 -2.25 -0.70 -17.45
CA LYS A 176 -3.35 0.24 -17.73
C LYS A 176 -4.72 -0.31 -17.32
N GLN A 177 -4.89 -1.63 -17.33
CA GLN A 177 -6.16 -2.30 -17.00
C GLN A 177 -6.15 -2.98 -15.63
N ALA A 178 -4.96 -3.19 -15.05
CA ALA A 178 -4.78 -3.87 -13.78
C ALA A 178 -5.69 -3.32 -12.67
N LYS A 179 -6.22 -4.22 -11.86
CA LYS A 179 -6.89 -3.83 -10.61
C LYS A 179 -5.86 -3.33 -9.60
N VAL A 180 -6.28 -2.42 -8.74
CA VAL A 180 -5.44 -1.72 -7.78
C VAL A 180 -5.86 -2.11 -6.37
N ILE A 181 -4.89 -2.44 -5.52
CA ILE A 181 -5.11 -2.58 -4.09
C ILE A 181 -4.37 -1.41 -3.43
N VAL A 182 -5.10 -0.62 -2.66
CA VAL A 182 -4.52 0.49 -1.90
C VAL A 182 -4.17 -0.03 -0.52
N VAL A 183 -2.91 0.07 -0.14
CA VAL A 183 -2.42 -0.29 1.19
C VAL A 183 -2.01 1.02 1.87
N ALA A 184 -2.60 1.33 3.02
CA ALA A 184 -2.24 2.49 3.81
C ALA A 184 -1.71 2.05 5.16
N TYR A 185 -0.61 2.67 5.59
CA TYR A 185 -0.05 2.49 6.92
C TYR A 185 -0.02 3.84 7.65
N SER A 186 -0.47 3.85 8.91
CA SER A 186 -0.43 5.06 9.76
C SER A 186 -1.07 6.28 9.05
N GLY A 187 -0.34 7.40 8.93
CA GLY A 187 -0.75 8.62 8.25
C GLY A 187 -1.17 8.47 6.78
N GLY A 188 -0.82 7.37 6.10
CA GLY A 188 -1.18 7.11 4.70
C GLY A 188 -2.69 7.02 4.43
N TYR A 189 -3.53 6.92 5.47
CA TYR A 189 -4.99 6.86 5.33
C TYR A 189 -5.60 8.12 4.72
N GLN A 190 -5.01 9.30 4.94
CA GLN A 190 -5.50 10.54 4.34
C GLN A 190 -5.34 10.50 2.82
N ALA A 191 -4.20 9.99 2.34
CA ALA A 191 -3.99 9.75 0.92
C ALA A 191 -4.92 8.65 0.37
N ALA A 192 -5.16 7.59 1.14
CA ALA A 192 -6.13 6.56 0.75
C ALA A 192 -7.54 7.15 0.60
N ALA A 193 -8.01 7.92 1.59
CA ALA A 193 -9.30 8.58 1.55
C ALA A 193 -9.41 9.54 0.35
N ALA A 194 -8.39 10.38 0.12
CA ALA A 194 -8.34 11.29 -1.01
C ALA A 194 -8.39 10.56 -2.37
N ILE A 195 -7.69 9.42 -2.49
CA ILE A 195 -7.77 8.56 -3.68
C ILE A 195 -9.19 8.02 -3.89
N LEU A 196 -9.88 7.60 -2.83
CA LEU A 196 -11.25 7.08 -2.93
C LEU A 196 -12.28 8.17 -3.24
N GLU A 197 -12.09 9.39 -2.71
CA GLU A 197 -12.98 10.53 -2.95
C GLU A 197 -12.77 11.09 -4.37
N ASN A 198 -11.53 11.39 -4.73
CA ASN A 198 -11.20 12.26 -5.86
C ASN A 198 -10.35 11.56 -6.93
N GLY A 199 -9.80 10.37 -6.67
CA GLY A 199 -8.74 9.78 -7.49
C GLY A 199 -9.12 9.40 -8.92
N GLY A 200 -10.42 9.31 -9.24
CA GLY A 200 -10.91 9.06 -10.60
C GLY A 200 -10.64 7.65 -11.15
N ALA A 201 -10.28 6.70 -10.27
CA ALA A 201 -9.94 5.34 -10.62
C ALA A 201 -10.68 4.27 -9.78
N ASN A 202 -11.78 4.64 -9.12
CA ASN A 202 -12.51 3.77 -8.17
C ASN A 202 -12.97 2.44 -8.78
N ASN A 203 -13.31 2.43 -10.07
CA ASN A 203 -13.65 1.20 -10.81
C ASN A 203 -12.49 0.21 -10.95
N ARG A 204 -11.23 0.65 -10.73
CA ARG A 204 -10.03 -0.20 -10.72
C ARG A 204 -9.65 -0.65 -9.32
N ILE A 205 -10.10 0.03 -8.26
CA ILE A 205 -9.78 -0.33 -6.87
C ILE A 205 -10.48 -1.66 -6.55
N ALA A 206 -9.71 -2.75 -6.38
CA ALA A 206 -10.24 -4.04 -5.98
C ALA A 206 -10.32 -4.21 -4.46
N GLY A 207 -9.57 -3.40 -3.71
CA GLY A 207 -9.71 -3.37 -2.27
C GLY A 207 -8.75 -2.40 -1.59
N VAL A 208 -9.00 -2.23 -0.30
CA VAL A 208 -8.22 -1.36 0.58
C VAL A 208 -7.73 -2.18 1.78
N ILE A 209 -6.45 -2.02 2.12
CA ILE A 209 -5.82 -2.59 3.30
C ILE A 209 -5.37 -1.42 4.17
N LEU A 210 -5.91 -1.32 5.37
CA LEU A 210 -5.51 -0.35 6.38
C LEU A 210 -4.69 -1.09 7.45
N LEU A 211 -3.43 -0.71 7.58
CA LEU A 211 -2.49 -1.25 8.56
C LEU A 211 -2.29 -0.21 9.64
N ASP A 212 -3.07 -0.33 10.70
CA ASP A 212 -3.20 0.63 11.80
C ASP A 212 -3.24 2.08 11.28
N ALA A 213 -4.19 2.34 10.39
CA ALA A 213 -4.22 3.56 9.59
C ALA A 213 -5.55 4.32 9.70
N LEU A 214 -6.65 3.68 10.10
CA LEU A 214 -7.95 4.37 10.13
C LEU A 214 -8.02 5.34 11.32
N TYR A 215 -7.68 6.61 11.10
CA TYR A 215 -7.79 7.69 12.08
C TYR A 215 -8.89 8.71 11.74
N GLY A 216 -9.85 8.31 10.90
CA GLY A 216 -10.99 9.11 10.45
C GLY A 216 -11.37 8.84 8.99
N ARG A 217 -12.26 9.66 8.43
CA ARG A 217 -12.80 9.51 7.05
C ARG A 217 -13.59 8.21 6.86
N GLU A 218 -14.26 7.74 7.91
CA GLU A 218 -14.99 6.48 7.95
C GLU A 218 -16.05 6.42 6.83
N GLN A 219 -16.79 7.51 6.61
CA GLN A 219 -17.79 7.57 5.54
C GLN A 219 -17.17 7.35 4.15
N THR A 220 -15.97 7.85 3.92
CA THR A 220 -15.23 7.67 2.66
C THR A 220 -14.88 6.22 2.41
N PHE A 221 -14.38 5.53 3.44
CA PHE A 221 -14.09 4.09 3.34
C PHE A 221 -15.37 3.26 3.20
N ALA A 222 -16.48 3.65 3.84
CA ALA A 222 -17.78 3.01 3.61
C ALA A 222 -18.30 3.20 2.18
N ASN A 223 -18.10 4.40 1.60
CA ASN A 223 -18.52 4.73 0.23
C ASN A 223 -17.78 3.92 -0.85
N LEU A 224 -16.67 3.25 -0.51
CA LEU A 224 -16.00 2.28 -1.38
C LEU A 224 -16.99 1.23 -1.91
N PHE A 225 -17.88 0.74 -1.05
CA PHE A 225 -18.82 -0.33 -1.42
C PHE A 225 -20.04 0.17 -2.19
N THR A 226 -20.26 1.47 -2.23
CA THR A 226 -21.25 2.12 -3.11
C THR A 226 -20.66 2.33 -4.50
N THR A 227 -19.43 2.85 -4.56
CA THR A 227 -18.75 3.17 -5.82
C THR A 227 -18.22 1.94 -6.55
N ASN A 228 -17.84 0.90 -5.81
CA ASN A 228 -17.37 -0.36 -6.35
C ASN A 228 -17.72 -1.53 -5.40
N PRO A 229 -18.95 -2.08 -5.49
CA PRO A 229 -19.47 -3.10 -4.57
C PRO A 229 -18.66 -4.40 -4.48
N GLY A 230 -17.83 -4.69 -5.47
CA GLY A 230 -16.95 -5.86 -5.48
C GLY A 230 -15.62 -5.66 -4.75
N SER A 231 -15.37 -4.47 -4.21
CA SER A 231 -14.14 -4.20 -3.45
C SER A 231 -14.10 -4.98 -2.16
N PHE A 232 -12.91 -5.33 -1.67
CA PHE A 232 -12.72 -5.78 -0.29
C PHE A 232 -12.15 -4.66 0.60
N LEU A 233 -12.33 -4.79 1.91
CA LEU A 233 -11.65 -3.97 2.92
C LEU A 233 -11.05 -4.89 3.99
N LEU A 234 -9.81 -4.65 4.35
CA LEU A 234 -9.18 -5.22 5.54
C LEU A 234 -8.62 -4.07 6.37
N SER A 235 -8.97 -4.00 7.65
CA SER A 235 -8.41 -3.03 8.59
C SER A 235 -7.85 -3.76 9.79
N SER A 236 -6.52 -3.79 9.94
CA SER A 236 -5.88 -4.17 11.21
C SER A 236 -5.58 -2.90 12.00
N PHE A 237 -5.80 -2.91 13.32
CA PHE A 237 -5.65 -1.69 14.11
C PHE A 237 -5.28 -1.95 15.56
N THR A 238 -4.46 -1.06 16.13
CA THR A 238 -4.16 -1.00 17.55
C THR A 238 -5.22 -0.18 18.29
N GLU A 239 -5.08 -0.06 19.62
CA GLU A 239 -6.00 0.73 20.45
C GLU A 239 -6.20 2.16 19.93
N ALA A 240 -5.14 2.81 19.43
CA ALA A 240 -5.18 4.20 18.97
C ALA A 240 -6.16 4.43 17.81
N ALA A 241 -6.42 3.40 16.99
CA ALA A 241 -7.37 3.44 15.88
C ALA A 241 -8.69 2.71 16.20
N ARG A 242 -8.96 2.31 17.45
CA ARG A 242 -10.17 1.58 17.82
C ARG A 242 -11.45 2.35 17.47
N THR A 243 -11.60 3.58 17.97
CA THR A 243 -12.84 4.35 17.79
C THR A 243 -13.22 4.56 16.32
N PRO A 244 -12.32 5.00 15.41
CA PRO A 244 -12.66 5.09 13.99
C PRO A 244 -13.03 3.73 13.34
N ASN A 245 -12.43 2.62 13.78
CA ASN A 245 -12.82 1.29 13.29
C ASN A 245 -14.23 0.89 13.76
N GLU A 246 -14.59 1.16 15.02
CA GLU A 246 -15.95 0.95 15.52
C GLU A 246 -16.97 1.83 14.77
N ASN A 247 -16.63 3.09 14.49
CA ASN A 247 -17.47 3.99 13.71
C ASN A 247 -17.71 3.45 12.29
N LEU A 248 -16.65 2.98 11.61
CA LEU A 248 -16.77 2.40 10.29
C LEU A 248 -17.62 1.12 10.31
N LYS A 249 -17.43 0.25 11.30
CA LYS A 249 -18.27 -0.93 11.51
C LYS A 249 -19.74 -0.56 11.65
N ALA A 250 -20.06 0.46 12.44
CA ALA A 250 -21.44 0.94 12.61
C ALA A 250 -22.04 1.47 11.28
N ILE A 251 -21.30 2.29 10.53
CA ILE A 251 -21.74 2.80 9.21
C ILE A 251 -22.02 1.63 8.25
N LEU A 252 -21.14 0.62 8.23
CA LEU A 252 -21.29 -0.55 7.37
C LEU A 252 -22.52 -1.39 7.74
N GLN A 253 -22.80 -1.57 9.03
CA GLN A 253 -24.02 -2.25 9.50
C GLN A 253 -25.28 -1.50 9.09
N THR A 254 -25.31 -0.17 9.25
CA THR A 254 -26.42 0.67 8.74
C THR A 254 -26.62 0.48 7.23
N ASN A 255 -25.53 0.32 6.48
CA ASN A 255 -25.55 0.05 5.04
C ASN A 255 -25.77 -1.44 4.68
N SER A 256 -26.17 -2.28 5.64
CA SER A 256 -26.42 -3.72 5.46
C SER A 256 -25.21 -4.49 4.89
N LYS A 257 -23.99 -4.09 5.28
CA LYS A 257 -22.74 -4.77 4.92
C LYS A 257 -22.27 -5.64 6.10
N ASN A 258 -22.07 -6.92 5.81
CA ASN A 258 -21.49 -7.85 6.78
C ASN A 258 -19.97 -7.71 6.81
N TYR A 259 -19.40 -7.91 8.00
CA TYR A 259 -17.95 -7.96 8.19
C TYR A 259 -17.55 -9.09 9.14
N THR A 260 -16.27 -9.43 9.16
CA THR A 260 -15.67 -10.36 10.12
C THR A 260 -14.68 -9.63 11.02
N GLU A 261 -14.46 -10.16 12.22
CA GLU A 261 -13.48 -9.60 13.18
C GLU A 261 -12.20 -10.43 13.28
N ALA A 262 -11.84 -11.09 12.18
CA ALA A 262 -10.66 -11.95 12.08
C ALA A 262 -10.06 -11.84 10.67
N LEU A 263 -8.76 -12.13 10.58
CA LEU A 263 -8.06 -12.27 9.31
C LEU A 263 -8.65 -13.47 8.54
N PRO A 264 -9.29 -13.26 7.38
CA PRO A 264 -9.92 -14.36 6.65
C PRO A 264 -8.88 -15.32 6.07
N GLU A 265 -9.22 -16.60 5.92
CA GLU A 265 -8.37 -17.58 5.22
C GLU A 265 -8.10 -17.18 3.76
N LYS A 266 -9.10 -16.55 3.13
CA LYS A 266 -9.05 -16.04 1.76
C LYS A 266 -9.72 -14.68 1.70
N ILE A 267 -9.09 -13.73 1.02
CA ILE A 267 -9.62 -12.40 0.74
C ILE A 267 -10.19 -12.41 -0.69
N VAL A 268 -11.51 -12.40 -0.80
CA VAL A 268 -12.25 -12.41 -2.06
C VAL A 268 -13.06 -11.11 -2.23
N PRO A 269 -13.54 -10.79 -3.44
CA PRO A 269 -14.38 -9.62 -3.69
C PRO A 269 -15.55 -9.52 -2.71
N GLY A 270 -15.75 -8.33 -2.13
CA GLY A 270 -16.81 -8.06 -1.15
C GLY A 270 -16.50 -8.43 0.30
N ASN A 271 -15.33 -9.02 0.61
CA ASN A 271 -14.93 -9.25 2.00
C ASN A 271 -14.68 -7.94 2.74
N ILE A 272 -15.14 -7.87 3.98
CA ILE A 272 -14.87 -6.78 4.90
C ILE A 272 -14.39 -7.41 6.20
N SER A 273 -13.18 -7.07 6.64
CA SER A 273 -12.57 -7.65 7.83
C SER A 273 -11.90 -6.60 8.69
N PHE A 274 -12.11 -6.70 9.99
CA PHE A 274 -11.52 -5.87 11.03
C PHE A 274 -10.68 -6.76 11.94
N ILE A 275 -9.43 -6.39 12.21
CA ILE A 275 -8.55 -7.17 13.08
C ILE A 275 -8.07 -6.23 14.19
N SER A 276 -8.69 -6.33 15.36
CA SER A 276 -8.17 -5.67 16.56
C SER A 276 -6.87 -6.36 16.96
N LEU A 277 -5.79 -5.61 16.96
CA LEU A 277 -4.47 -6.07 17.38
C LEU A 277 -4.37 -6.02 18.90
N GLY A 278 -3.55 -6.91 19.47
CA GLY A 278 -3.36 -7.00 20.92
C GLY A 278 -2.71 -5.74 21.51
N PRO A 279 -2.84 -5.51 22.83
CA PRO A 279 -2.28 -4.33 23.49
C PRO A 279 -0.75 -4.26 23.42
N ASP A 280 -0.08 -5.38 23.19
CA ASP A 280 1.38 -5.47 23.09
C ASP A 280 1.92 -5.17 21.67
N VAL A 281 1.03 -4.95 20.69
CA VAL A 281 1.43 -4.65 19.32
C VAL A 281 1.81 -3.18 19.20
N ASP A 282 3.09 -2.92 18.99
CA ASP A 282 3.60 -1.58 18.74
C ASP A 282 3.28 -1.13 17.31
N HIS A 283 2.66 0.04 17.20
CA HIS A 283 2.34 0.73 15.96
C HIS A 283 3.57 0.88 15.05
N TYR A 284 4.70 1.36 15.60
CA TYR A 284 5.85 1.75 14.79
C TYR A 284 6.54 0.55 14.15
N THR A 285 6.50 -0.60 14.82
CA THR A 285 7.10 -1.86 14.37
C THR A 285 6.08 -2.85 13.81
N LEU A 286 4.84 -2.40 13.52
CA LEU A 286 3.76 -3.22 12.99
C LEU A 286 4.19 -4.05 11.78
N LEU A 287 4.87 -3.40 10.83
CA LEU A 287 5.34 -4.02 9.59
C LEU A 287 6.64 -4.81 9.73
N GLU A 288 7.28 -4.73 10.90
CA GLU A 288 8.57 -5.34 11.24
C GLU A 288 8.42 -6.58 12.14
N GLY A 289 7.21 -6.88 12.62
CA GLY A 289 6.93 -8.13 13.34
C GLY A 289 6.19 -7.99 14.66
N SER A 290 5.79 -6.78 15.10
CA SER A 290 5.09 -6.62 16.39
C SER A 290 3.72 -7.29 16.44
N TRP A 291 3.08 -7.51 15.28
CA TRP A 291 1.84 -8.30 15.17
C TRP A 291 2.14 -9.75 14.78
N ILE A 292 2.67 -9.96 13.57
CA ILE A 292 3.14 -11.22 13.02
C ILE A 292 4.34 -10.93 12.12
N ASP A 293 5.19 -11.92 11.86
CA ASP A 293 6.28 -11.75 10.89
C ASP A 293 5.71 -11.44 9.50
N LYS A 294 6.21 -10.36 8.89
CA LYS A 294 5.82 -9.86 7.55
C LYS A 294 4.29 -9.86 7.30
N PRO A 295 3.53 -8.99 8.00
CA PRO A 295 2.07 -9.02 7.94
C PRO A 295 1.51 -8.76 6.54
N LEU A 296 2.20 -7.95 5.72
CA LEU A 296 1.74 -7.69 4.36
C LEU A 296 1.93 -8.93 3.48
N THR A 297 2.98 -9.73 3.67
CA THR A 297 3.14 -11.03 2.99
C THR A 297 1.93 -11.90 3.27
N ASP A 298 1.54 -12.05 4.55
CA ASP A 298 0.45 -12.93 4.96
C ASP A 298 -0.92 -12.45 4.44
N ILE A 299 -1.16 -11.14 4.44
CA ILE A 299 -2.38 -10.58 3.86
C ILE A 299 -2.42 -10.80 2.34
N LEU A 300 -1.35 -10.46 1.62
CA LEU A 300 -1.34 -10.50 0.15
C LEU A 300 -1.45 -11.92 -0.42
N ARG A 301 -0.88 -12.93 0.26
CA ARG A 301 -1.00 -14.33 -0.17
C ARG A 301 -2.44 -14.88 -0.11
N ARG A 302 -3.31 -14.26 0.70
CA ARG A 302 -4.71 -14.66 0.87
C ARG A 302 -5.62 -14.10 -0.23
N ILE A 303 -5.12 -13.19 -1.07
CA ILE A 303 -5.93 -12.48 -2.07
C ILE A 303 -6.26 -13.37 -3.27
N GLU A 304 -7.56 -13.60 -3.47
CA GLU A 304 -8.13 -14.38 -4.57
C GLU A 304 -9.21 -13.56 -5.32
N LEU A 305 -8.79 -12.64 -6.20
CA LEU A 305 -9.71 -11.74 -6.93
C LEU A 305 -10.35 -12.34 -8.20
N ARG A 306 -10.18 -13.64 -8.46
CA ARG A 306 -10.81 -14.28 -9.63
C ARG A 306 -12.29 -14.51 -9.32
N LYS A 307 -13.18 -14.24 -10.29
CA LYS A 307 -14.55 -14.74 -10.22
C LYS A 307 -14.48 -16.26 -10.12
N LYS A 308 -15.12 -16.85 -9.10
CA LYS A 308 -15.59 -18.24 -9.23
C LYS A 308 -16.51 -18.25 -10.44
N ILE A 309 -16.14 -19.00 -11.47
CA ILE A 309 -17.12 -19.45 -12.45
C ILE A 309 -17.91 -20.51 -11.67
N SER A 310 -19.06 -20.14 -11.14
CA SER A 310 -20.06 -21.11 -10.71
C SER A 310 -20.47 -21.82 -11.98
N PHE A 311 -20.14 -23.11 -12.10
CA PHE A 311 -20.80 -24.01 -13.03
C PHE A 311 -22.16 -24.39 -12.45
#